data_AF-A0A2R6HS68-F1
#
_entry.id   AF-A0A2R6HS68-F1
#
_cell.length_a   1.000
_cell.length_b   1.000
_cell.length_c   1.000
_cell.angle_alpha   90.00
_cell.angle_beta   90.00
_cell.angle_gamma   90.00
#
_symmetry.space_group_name_H-M   'P 1'
#
loop_
_entity.id
_entity.type
_entity.pdbx_description
1 polymer ?
#
loop_
_entity_poly.entity_id
_entity_poly.type
_entity_poly.pdbx_seq_one_letter_code
_entity_poly.pdbx_strand_id
1 'polypeptide(L)' 'MDYTIGPDEDMSMGVVRAVSTRERCKPTSLPPLVESVDPDALNSLFAGPRDADAARPLTASFLYSSSQVTVHPNN' A
#
# COMPACT_ATOMS: atom_id res chain seq x y z
N MET A 1 -7.65 -10.91 -3.98
CA MET A 1 -8.40 -10.16 -2.95
C MET A 1 -7.87 -8.76 -3.05
N ASP A 2 -8.73 -7.85 -3.48
CA ASP A 2 -8.35 -6.49 -3.81
C ASP A 2 -8.86 -5.60 -2.68
N TYR A 3 -7.98 -4.78 -2.11
CA TYR A 3 -8.31 -3.86 -1.03
C TYR A 3 -8.28 -2.43 -1.59
N THR A 4 -9.40 -1.73 -1.49
CA THR A 4 -9.47 -0.32 -1.89
C THR A 4 -9.17 0.56 -0.68
N ILE A 5 -8.11 1.35 -0.79
CA ILE A 5 -7.71 2.31 0.23
C ILE A 5 -8.62 3.53 0.13
N GLY A 6 -9.15 3.98 1.26
CA GLY A 6 -10.04 5.15 1.31
C GLY A 6 -9.33 6.45 0.91
N PRO A 7 -10.06 7.48 0.46
CA PRO A 7 -9.47 8.75 0.04
C PRO A 7 -8.77 9.52 1.19
N ASP A 8 -9.19 9.28 2.43
CA ASP A 8 -8.61 9.87 3.64
C ASP A 8 -7.67 8.92 4.39
N GLU A 9 -7.34 7.78 3.77
CA GLU A 9 -6.50 6.75 4.37
C GLU A 9 -5.09 6.78 3.76
N ASP A 10 -4.07 6.78 4.63
CA ASP A 10 -2.67 6.65 4.22
C ASP A 10 -2.44 5.32 3.47
N MET A 11 -1.71 5.38 2.36
CA MET A 11 -1.38 4.20 1.56
C MET A 11 -0.66 3.13 2.38
N SER A 12 0.26 3.56 3.25
CA SER A 12 0.97 2.68 4.18
C SER A 12 0.01 1.94 5.11
N MET A 13 -1.00 2.63 5.66
CA MET A 13 -2.00 2.03 6.54
C MET A 13 -2.93 1.07 5.77
N GLY A 14 -3.30 1.43 4.54
CA GLY A 14 -4.09 0.59 3.65
C GLY A 14 -3.40 -0.73 3.31
N VAL A 15 -2.09 -0.70 3.04
CA VAL A 15 -1.27 -1.90 2.81
C VAL A 15 -1.30 -2.82 4.05
N VAL A 16 -1.05 -2.27 5.24
CA VAL A 16 -1.03 -3.06 6.47
C VAL A 16 -2.40 -3.70 6.72
N ARG A 17 -3.49 -2.96 6.50
CA ARG A 17 -4.85 -3.51 6.61
C ARG A 17 -5.14 -4.59 5.58
N ALA A 18 -4.73 -4.40 4.32
CA ALA A 18 -4.89 -5.41 3.27
C ALA A 18 -4.18 -6.72 3.63
N VAL A 19 -2.92 -6.65 4.06
CA VAL A 19 -2.12 -7.84 4.43
C VAL A 19 -2.66 -8.50 5.70
N SER A 20 -3.04 -7.71 6.72
CA SER A 20 -3.60 -8.27 7.95
C SER A 20 -4.93 -9.00 7.71
N THR A 21 -5.76 -8.48 6.80
CA THR A 21 -6.99 -9.13 6.37
C THR A 21 -6.70 -10.44 5.63
N ARG A 22 -5.69 -10.44 4.74
CA ARG A 22 -5.26 -11.63 3.99
C ARG A 22 -4.71 -12.72 4.91
N GLU A 23 -3.84 -12.35 5.84
CA GLU A 23 -3.21 -13.27 6.80
C GLU A 23 -4.13 -13.59 8.00
N ARG A 24 -5.34 -12.99 8.05
CA ARG A 24 -6.31 -13.10 9.15
C ARG A 24 -5.70 -12.85 10.52
N CYS A 25 -4.78 -11.90 10.58
CA CYS A 25 -4.06 -11.52 11.78
C CYS A 25 -4.37 -10.06 12.15
N LYS A 26 -3.95 -9.63 13.33
CA LYS A 26 -4.04 -8.21 13.70
C LYS A 26 -2.95 -7.44 12.95
N PRO A 27 -3.21 -6.19 12.52
CA PRO A 27 -2.18 -5.28 11.99
C PRO A 27 -0.93 -5.21 12.86
N THR A 28 -1.10 -5.23 14.19
CA THR A 28 -0.03 -5.18 15.19
C THR A 28 0.74 -6.50 15.34
N SER A 29 0.27 -7.58 14.74
CA SER A 29 0.95 -8.87 14.70
C SER A 29 1.82 -9.04 13.46
N LEU A 30 1.68 -8.16 12.46
CA LEU A 30 2.55 -8.12 11.30
C LEU A 30 3.88 -7.44 11.65
N PRO A 31 4.98 -7.79 10.95
CA PRO A 31 6.21 -7.03 11.05
C PRO A 31 5.98 -5.55 10.67
N PRO A 32 6.77 -4.61 11.20
CA PRO A 32 6.65 -3.21 10.83
C PRO A 32 6.82 -3.00 9.32
N LEU A 33 5.95 -2.19 8.70
CA LEU A 33 6.01 -1.93 7.25
C LEU A 33 7.37 -1.36 6.82
N VAL A 34 7.99 -0.55 7.68
CA VAL A 34 9.34 0.04 7.53
C VAL A 34 10.44 -0.99 7.26
N GLU A 35 10.26 -2.25 7.65
CA GLU A 35 11.24 -3.31 7.36
C GLU A 35 11.24 -3.72 5.88
N SER A 36 10.14 -3.46 5.17
CA SER A 36 9.94 -3.82 3.76
C SER A 36 9.91 -2.61 2.83
N VAL A 37 9.27 -1.52 3.26
CA VAL A 37 9.14 -0.27 2.49
C VAL A 37 9.00 0.91 3.45
N ASP A 38 9.57 2.05 3.08
CA ASP A 38 9.38 3.30 3.82
C ASP A 38 7.91 3.77 3.66
N PRO A 39 7.12 3.82 4.75
CA PRO A 39 5.71 4.21 4.71
C PRO A 39 5.51 5.67 4.28
N ASP A 40 6.44 6.57 4.62
CA ASP A 40 6.36 7.98 4.27
C ASP A 40 6.68 8.17 2.78
N ALA A 41 7.69 7.45 2.28
CA ALA A 41 7.97 7.44 0.84
C ALA A 41 6.81 6.84 0.04
N LEU A 42 6.21 5.75 0.52
CA LEU A 42 5.02 5.15 -0.11
C LEU A 42 3.86 6.15 -0.12
N ASN A 43 3.56 6.79 1.00
CA ASN A 43 2.55 7.82 1.07
C ASN A 43 2.87 8.97 0.10
N SER A 44 4.10 9.46 0.06
CA SER A 44 4.51 10.55 -0.83
C SER A 44 4.42 10.18 -2.32
N LEU A 45 4.71 8.93 -2.67
CA LEU A 45 4.62 8.41 -4.05
C LEU A 45 3.17 8.47 -4.58
N PHE A 46 2.19 8.30 -3.69
CA PHE A 46 0.77 8.27 -4.03
C PHE A 46 -0.01 9.52 -3.60
N ALA A 47 0.59 10.41 -2.80
CA ALA A 47 0.02 11.70 -2.37
C ALA A 47 0.26 12.83 -3.39
N GLY A 48 1.17 12.64 -4.35
CA GLY A 48 1.40 13.61 -5.42
C GLY A 48 0.16 13.80 -6.31
N PRO A 49 0.06 14.93 -7.05
CA PRO A 49 -0.98 15.08 -8.05
C PRO A 49 -0.92 13.86 -8.98
N ARG A 50 -2.02 13.10 -9.05
CA ARG A 50 -2.24 12.21 -10.19
C ARG A 50 -2.42 13.14 -11.38
N ASP A 51 -1.32 13.63 -11.94
CA ASP A 51 -1.35 14.36 -13.19
C ASP A 51 -2.12 13.48 -14.16
N ALA A 52 -3.30 13.93 -14.56
CA ALA A 52 -4.19 13.20 -15.46
C ALA A 52 -3.51 12.93 -16.83
N ASP A 53 -2.37 13.58 -17.07
CA ASP A 53 -1.52 13.47 -18.26
C ASP A 53 -0.29 12.54 -18.07
N ALA A 54 0.02 12.10 -16.84
CA ALA A 54 1.08 11.14 -16.62
C ALA A 54 0.58 9.73 -16.96
N ALA A 55 0.73 9.35 -18.23
CA ALA A 55 0.31 8.10 -18.87
C ALA A 55 0.91 6.79 -18.29
N ARG A 56 1.29 6.75 -17.01
CA ARG A 56 1.83 5.57 -16.32
C ARG A 56 1.11 5.40 -14.98
N PRO A 57 0.24 4.38 -14.82
CA PRO A 57 -0.23 4.01 -13.49
C PRO A 57 0.97 3.59 -12.64
N LEU A 58 1.26 4.36 -11.58
CA LEU A 58 2.35 4.04 -10.66
C LEU A 58 2.03 2.74 -9.93
N THR A 59 2.77 1.68 -10.22
CA THR A 59 2.61 0.40 -9.56
C THR A 59 3.83 0.13 -8.69
N ALA A 60 3.61 -0.09 -7.40
CA ALA A 60 4.65 -0.47 -6.45
C ALA A 60 4.42 -1.91 -6.00
N SER A 61 5.42 -2.78 -6.23
CA SER A 61 5.38 -4.17 -5.79
C SER A 61 6.53 -4.46 -4.84
N PHE A 62 6.22 -5.02 -3.69
CA PHE A 62 7.21 -5.40 -2.68
C PHE A 62 6.73 -6.62 -1.89
N LEU A 63 7.67 -7.28 -1.21
CA LEU A 63 7.37 -8.36 -0.28
C LEU A 63 7.15 -7.76 1.10
N TYR A 64 6.09 -8.19 1.77
CA TYR A 64 5.79 -7.78 3.14
C TYR A 64 5.22 -8.97 3.91
N SER A 65 5.83 -9.29 5.06
CA SER A 65 5.58 -10.55 5.78
C SER A 65 5.81 -11.75 4.82
N SER A 66 4.80 -12.59 4.62
CA SER A 66 4.80 -13.71 3.68
C SER A 66 4.06 -13.42 2.37
N SER A 67 3.70 -12.15 2.15
CA SER A 67 2.77 -11.70 1.12
C SER A 67 3.46 -10.80 0.11
N GLN A 68 3.25 -11.06 -1.19
CA GLN A 68 3.60 -10.11 -2.23
C GLN A 68 2.49 -9.08 -2.35
N VAL A 69 2.81 -7.81 -2.08
CA VAL A 69 1.89 -6.68 -2.13
C VAL A 69 2.13 -5.91 -3.41
N THR A 70 1.06 -5.63 -4.15
CA THR A 70 1.09 -4.77 -5.33
C THR A 70 0.07 -3.65 -5.15
N VAL A 71 0.59 -2.43 -5.03
CA VAL A 71 -0.20 -1.21 -4.93
C VAL A 71 -0.27 -0.59 -6.32
N HIS A 72 -1.48 -0.29 -6.78
CA HIS A 72 -1.74 0.37 -8.06
C HIS A 72 -2.86 1.39 -7.89
N PRO A 73 -2.89 2.47 -8.69
CA PRO A 73 -3.99 3.40 -8.70
C PRO A 73 -5.26 2.70 -9.17
N ASN A 74 -6.35 2.89 -8.44
CA ASN A 74 -7.69 2.57 -8.92
C ASN A 74 -8.11 3.68 -9.89
N ASN A 75 -8.18 3.36 -11.18
CA ASN A 75 -8.63 4.25 -12.26
C ASN A 75 -10.04 3.84 -12.68
#